data_AF-A0A441UE61-F1
#
_entry.id   AF-A0A441UE61-F1
#
_cell.length_a   1.000
_cell.length_b   1.000
_cell.length_c   1.000
_cell.angle_alpha   90.00
_cell.angle_beta   90.00
_cell.angle_gamma   90.00
#
_symmetry.space_group_name_H-M   'P 1'
#
loop_
_entity.id
_entity.type
_entity.pdbx_description
1 polymer ?
#
loop_
_entity_poly.entity_id
_entity_poly.type
_entity_poly.pdbx_seq_one_letter_code
_entity_poly.pdbx_strand_id
1 'polypeptide(L)'
;MEKTFGPGMGLGGWETAHSGEVPEEFEPDDYFVKHKAAHVPPTFYNELLKLERSTWLPFVRQWAWEWQHLREKLGTGFTLYPHYFDEYGELHAGVMGQYQQRQSEVFRSAHIRTFALAVATWNMPLTVAGDYLLDHIPAIGGFFDLDPGESPQCLFNLPTKCLAEGSDLQAVLADWVRANRSSESPCVSIASPFPMELEKYGEVYVGAYFVSPGFEMSEDHGLYEPMDFTLVKDTLSIHGVVQNTEAGQMKRKGKAGWSVPVCSSFLPIPHGFWTSDYFALGFPIVAPYCLPAHSAIRVREGFLELVAENETVARTRIWNDVWRPTYARGGNTRCGAAAELEKHLFDELTNRAPEGSKLAWFIRTRIWKRPTEYGEYAMEERRALALDEAINQPA
;
A
#
# COMPACT_ATOMS: atom_id res chain seq x y z
N MET A 1 4.25 19.63 -12.29
CA MET A 1 4.56 20.62 -11.24
C MET A 1 3.57 21.76 -11.15
N GLU A 2 3.30 22.58 -12.18
CA GLU A 2 2.23 23.60 -12.05
C GLU A 2 0.85 22.97 -11.82
N LYS A 3 0.60 21.82 -12.45
CA LYS A 3 -0.57 20.98 -12.19
C LYS A 3 -0.60 20.36 -10.77
N THR A 4 0.57 20.23 -10.13
CA THR A 4 0.79 19.48 -8.88
C THR A 4 0.83 20.40 -7.65
N PHE A 5 1.48 21.55 -7.80
CA PHE A 5 1.79 22.51 -6.74
C PHE A 5 1.30 23.93 -7.10
N GLY A 6 0.54 24.07 -8.20
CA GLY A 6 0.09 25.35 -8.73
C GLY A 6 1.17 26.07 -9.56
N PRO A 7 0.78 27.06 -10.40
CA PRO A 7 1.75 28.06 -10.82
C PRO A 7 2.26 28.69 -9.52
N GLY A 8 3.57 28.63 -9.26
CA GLY A 8 4.14 29.15 -8.00
C GLY A 8 3.73 30.60 -7.67
N MET A 9 3.14 31.32 -8.62
CA MET A 9 2.51 32.63 -8.49
C MET A 9 1.53 32.78 -7.31
N GLY A 10 0.86 31.73 -6.84
CA GLY A 10 -0.04 31.81 -5.68
C GLY A 10 0.63 32.18 -4.36
N LEU A 11 1.95 32.01 -4.25
CA LEU A 11 2.78 32.28 -3.06
C LEU A 11 4.12 32.99 -3.40
N GLY A 12 4.24 33.61 -4.58
CA GLY A 12 5.40 34.43 -4.97
C GLY A 12 6.41 33.80 -5.95
N GLY A 13 6.17 32.60 -6.46
CA GLY A 13 7.03 31.91 -7.41
C GLY A 13 8.20 31.17 -6.74
N TRP A 14 8.95 30.40 -7.53
CA TRP A 14 10.11 29.64 -7.03
C TRP A 14 11.20 30.56 -6.45
N GLU A 15 11.33 31.76 -7.01
CA GLU A 15 12.30 32.80 -6.60
C GLU A 15 12.10 33.29 -5.16
N THR A 16 10.88 33.22 -4.62
CA THR A 16 10.59 33.65 -3.24
C THR A 16 10.29 32.47 -2.30
N ALA A 17 10.35 31.25 -2.82
CA ALA A 17 10.01 30.05 -2.06
C ALA A 17 11.17 29.54 -1.20
N HIS A 18 12.39 30.06 -1.36
CA HIS A 18 13.59 29.65 -0.62
C HIS A 18 14.15 30.78 0.27
N SER A 19 15.10 30.43 1.14
CA SER A 19 15.75 31.34 2.09
C SER A 19 17.06 31.92 1.56
N GLY A 20 17.42 31.59 0.32
CA GLY A 20 18.65 32.02 -0.35
C GLY A 20 19.73 30.94 -0.30
N GLU A 21 20.86 31.17 -0.98
CA GLU A 21 21.98 30.24 -0.94
C GLU A 21 22.56 30.11 0.47
N VAL A 22 22.93 28.88 0.82
CA VAL A 22 23.53 28.58 2.11
C VAL A 22 24.86 29.33 2.29
N PRO A 23 25.05 30.07 3.40
CA PRO A 23 26.30 30.79 3.65
C PRO A 23 27.52 29.86 3.72
N GLU A 24 28.71 30.36 3.33
CA GLU A 24 29.95 29.57 3.34
C GLU A 24 30.37 29.07 4.72
N GLU A 25 29.98 29.75 5.79
CA GLU A 25 30.30 29.39 7.18
C GLU A 25 29.17 28.60 7.88
N PHE A 26 28.09 28.27 7.16
CA PHE A 26 26.98 27.53 7.76
C PHE A 26 27.35 26.07 8.06
N GLU A 27 27.12 25.68 9.31
CA GLU A 27 27.24 24.30 9.79
C GLU A 27 25.85 23.73 10.11
N PRO A 28 25.47 22.56 9.55
CA PRO A 28 24.21 21.90 9.87
C PRO A 28 24.07 21.58 11.37
N ASP A 29 22.89 21.84 11.92
CA ASP A 29 22.52 21.43 13.27
C ASP A 29 22.60 19.89 13.44
N ASP A 30 23.13 19.43 14.58
CA ASP A 30 23.28 18.01 14.91
C ASP A 30 21.97 17.22 14.79
N TYR A 31 20.84 17.85 15.15
CA TYR A 31 19.54 17.22 15.05
C TYR A 31 19.20 16.89 13.60
N PHE A 32 19.45 17.81 12.66
CA PHE A 32 19.22 17.57 11.24
C PHE A 32 20.06 16.38 10.75
N VAL A 33 21.36 16.41 11.06
CA VAL A 33 22.31 15.37 10.63
C VAL A 33 21.88 14.00 11.13
N LYS A 34 21.46 13.91 12.40
CA LYS A 34 21.06 12.66 13.03
C LYS A 34 19.69 12.15 12.59
N HIS A 35 18.72 13.03 12.34
CA HIS A 35 17.31 12.65 12.21
C HIS A 35 16.70 12.82 10.81
N LYS A 36 17.44 13.31 9.82
CA LYS A 36 16.94 13.47 8.43
C LYS A 36 16.29 12.22 7.82
N ALA A 37 16.80 11.03 8.12
CA ALA A 37 16.25 9.76 7.60
C ALA A 37 15.16 9.14 8.51
N ALA A 38 14.93 9.73 9.69
CA ALA A 38 13.87 9.30 10.61
C ALA A 38 12.55 10.02 10.32
N HIS A 39 12.61 11.26 9.81
CA HIS A 39 11.42 12.09 9.57
C HIS A 39 10.88 12.01 8.15
N VAL A 40 11.75 11.71 7.18
CA VAL A 40 11.41 11.57 5.76
C VAL A 40 12.12 10.35 5.16
N PRO A 41 11.62 9.81 4.03
CA PRO A 41 12.24 8.65 3.38
C PRO A 41 13.73 8.88 3.10
N PRO A 42 14.62 7.88 3.35
CA PRO A 42 16.05 8.00 3.10
C PRO A 42 16.42 8.36 1.66
N THR A 43 15.52 8.07 0.71
CA THR A 43 15.69 8.43 -0.71
C THR A 43 15.93 9.92 -0.91
N PHE A 44 15.34 10.80 -0.10
CA PHE A 44 15.52 12.26 -0.24
C PHE A 44 16.99 12.64 -0.08
N TYR A 45 17.61 12.16 1.00
CA TYR A 45 19.02 12.40 1.24
C TYR A 45 19.91 11.76 0.17
N ASN A 46 19.60 10.52 -0.23
CA ASN A 46 20.39 9.79 -1.21
C ASN A 46 20.35 10.47 -2.60
N GLU A 47 19.20 10.98 -3.01
CA GLU A 47 19.05 11.70 -4.27
C GLU A 47 19.77 13.05 -4.25
N LEU A 48 19.70 13.81 -3.14
CA LEU A 48 20.49 15.04 -3.00
C LEU A 48 21.99 14.75 -3.08
N LEU A 49 22.49 13.70 -2.41
CA LEU A 49 23.90 13.31 -2.50
C LEU A 49 24.34 12.96 -3.94
N LYS A 50 23.48 12.30 -4.71
CA LYS A 50 23.77 12.01 -6.13
C LYS A 50 23.85 13.31 -6.93
N LEU A 51 22.92 14.24 -6.68
CA LEU A 51 22.92 15.56 -7.31
C LEU A 51 24.19 16.35 -6.97
N GLU A 52 24.61 16.41 -5.70
CA GLU A 52 25.86 17.07 -5.29
C GLU A 52 27.07 16.50 -6.03
N ARG A 53 27.18 15.17 -6.12
CA ARG A 53 28.30 14.52 -6.83
C ARG A 53 28.33 14.85 -8.32
N SER A 54 27.15 15.02 -8.93
CA SER A 54 27.04 15.26 -10.38
C SER A 54 27.17 16.75 -10.77
N THR A 55 26.76 17.65 -9.87
CA THR A 55 26.69 19.10 -10.15
C THR A 55 27.73 19.92 -9.41
N TRP A 56 28.33 19.36 -8.36
CA TRP A 56 29.22 20.04 -7.40
C TRP A 56 28.53 21.17 -6.61
N LEU A 57 27.21 21.23 -6.63
CA LEU A 57 26.41 22.18 -5.86
C LEU A 57 26.05 21.61 -4.48
N PRO A 58 25.90 22.43 -3.44
CA PRO A 58 25.77 21.99 -2.06
C PRO A 58 24.32 21.64 -1.66
N PHE A 59 23.65 20.74 -2.38
CA PHE A 59 22.24 20.37 -2.15
C PHE A 59 21.91 19.94 -0.72
N VAL A 60 22.69 19.06 -0.11
CA VAL A 60 22.46 18.55 1.25
C VAL A 60 22.63 19.66 2.27
N ARG A 61 23.67 20.48 2.10
CA ARG A 61 23.93 21.60 2.99
C ARG A 61 22.88 22.70 2.85
N GLN A 62 22.40 22.94 1.62
CA GLN A 62 21.26 23.81 1.37
C GLN A 62 19.98 23.29 2.02
N TRP A 63 19.75 21.97 1.99
CA TRP A 63 18.58 21.38 2.64
C TRP A 63 18.62 21.57 4.16
N ALA A 64 19.79 21.40 4.78
CA ALA A 64 19.98 21.69 6.20
C ALA A 64 19.72 23.17 6.53
N TRP A 65 20.20 24.09 5.68
CA TRP A 65 19.96 25.54 5.84
C TRP A 65 18.48 25.90 5.77
N GLU A 66 17.75 25.43 4.75
CA GLU A 66 16.31 25.66 4.62
C GLU A 66 15.53 25.06 5.79
N TRP A 67 15.94 23.88 6.27
CA TRP A 67 15.31 23.25 7.43
C TRP A 67 15.49 24.08 8.69
N GLN A 68 16.71 24.55 8.96
CA GLN A 68 16.99 25.35 10.14
C GLN A 68 16.22 26.68 10.10
N HIS A 69 16.25 27.36 8.95
CA HIS A 69 15.54 28.62 8.77
C HIS A 69 14.02 28.46 8.95
N LEU A 70 13.43 27.40 8.37
CA LEU A 70 12.01 27.09 8.55
C LEU A 70 11.67 26.76 10.00
N ARG A 71 12.51 25.96 10.66
CA ARG A 71 12.30 25.58 12.06
C ARG A 71 12.26 26.81 12.96
N GLU A 72 13.23 27.71 12.81
CA GLU A 72 13.33 28.96 13.58
C GLU A 72 12.15 29.88 13.28
N LYS A 73 11.83 30.08 11.99
CA LYS A 73 10.71 30.91 11.54
C LYS A 73 9.36 30.44 12.06
N LEU A 74 9.12 29.13 12.08
CA LEU A 74 7.85 28.53 12.52
C LEU A 74 7.81 28.25 14.02
N GLY A 75 8.93 28.37 14.74
CA GLY A 75 9.03 27.97 16.14
C GLY A 75 8.83 26.46 16.37
N THR A 76 9.13 25.62 15.37
CA THR A 76 8.88 24.18 15.46
C THR A 76 9.91 23.50 16.36
N GLY A 77 9.46 22.96 17.49
CA GLY A 77 10.31 22.20 18.41
C GLY A 77 10.80 20.87 17.82
N PHE A 78 11.86 20.31 18.39
CA PHE A 78 12.37 18.99 18.04
C PHE A 78 11.40 17.88 18.47
N THR A 79 11.27 16.86 17.64
CA THR A 79 10.50 15.66 17.96
C THR A 79 11.45 14.48 18.09
N LEU A 80 11.67 13.99 19.31
CA LEU A 80 12.69 12.96 19.56
C LEU A 80 12.12 11.53 19.60
N TYR A 81 10.85 11.37 20.00
CA TYR A 81 10.28 10.04 20.27
C TYR A 81 8.81 9.99 19.82
N PRO A 82 8.52 9.63 18.55
CA PRO A 82 7.15 9.34 18.12
C PRO A 82 6.49 8.31 19.04
N HIS A 83 7.31 7.35 19.48
CA HIS A 83 6.92 6.17 20.23
C HIS A 83 6.70 6.41 21.72
N TYR A 84 6.87 7.66 22.20
CA TYR A 84 6.70 7.97 23.62
C TYR A 84 5.29 7.62 24.15
N PHE A 85 4.29 7.69 23.28
CA PHE A 85 2.90 7.35 23.60
C PHE A 85 2.54 5.89 23.32
N ASP A 86 3.48 5.09 22.80
CA ASP A 86 3.25 3.67 22.56
C ASP A 86 3.56 2.85 23.82
N GLU A 87 3.04 1.63 23.84
CA GLU A 87 3.26 0.70 24.92
C GLU A 87 4.72 0.21 24.91
N TYR A 88 5.46 0.48 25.99
CA TYR A 88 6.90 0.19 26.09
C TYR A 88 7.25 -1.27 25.76
N GLY A 89 6.46 -2.22 26.26
CA GLY A 89 6.67 -3.65 26.01
C GLY A 89 6.50 -4.04 24.54
N GLU A 90 5.66 -3.31 23.79
CA GLU A 90 5.43 -3.56 22.36
C GLU A 90 6.61 -3.09 21.52
N LEU A 91 7.12 -1.89 21.78
CA LEU A 91 8.30 -1.36 21.10
C LEU A 91 9.51 -2.27 21.29
N HIS A 92 9.71 -2.77 22.51
CA HIS A 92 10.79 -3.73 22.81
C HIS A 92 10.61 -5.06 22.08
N ALA A 93 9.37 -5.48 21.85
CA ALA A 93 9.03 -6.67 21.08
C ALA A 93 9.11 -6.45 19.56
N GLY A 94 9.57 -5.28 19.11
CA GLY A 94 9.78 -4.96 17.69
C GLY A 94 8.51 -4.48 16.97
N VAL A 95 7.47 -4.06 17.70
CA VAL A 95 6.34 -3.34 17.12
C VAL A 95 6.85 -2.00 16.59
N MET A 96 6.51 -1.72 15.35
CA MET A 96 6.87 -0.51 14.63
C MET A 96 5.62 0.37 14.50
N GLY A 97 5.78 1.61 14.02
CA GLY A 97 4.63 2.41 13.64
C GLY A 97 4.91 3.45 12.58
N GLN A 98 3.83 3.90 11.92
CA GLN A 98 3.86 4.97 10.94
C GLN A 98 3.44 6.29 11.62
N TYR A 99 4.36 7.26 11.69
CA TYR A 99 4.10 8.55 12.32
C TYR A 99 4.46 9.68 11.37
N GLN A 100 3.50 10.59 11.19
CA GLN A 100 3.76 11.87 10.53
C GLN A 100 3.91 12.95 11.61
N GLN A 101 5.13 13.43 11.79
CA GLN A 101 5.45 14.42 12.82
C GLN A 101 5.50 15.82 12.22
N ARG A 102 5.35 16.86 13.06
CA ARG A 102 5.57 18.24 12.62
C ARG A 102 6.94 18.44 11.96
N GLN A 103 7.97 17.75 12.47
CA GLN A 103 9.30 17.77 11.87
C GLN A 103 9.30 17.17 10.46
N SER A 104 8.55 16.09 10.19
CA SER A 104 8.39 15.54 8.83
C SER A 104 7.97 16.60 7.81
N GLU A 105 7.02 17.46 8.16
CA GLU A 105 6.59 18.57 7.30
C GLU A 105 7.69 19.62 7.10
N VAL A 106 8.44 19.97 8.15
CA VAL A 106 9.56 20.91 8.05
C VAL A 106 10.67 20.35 7.15
N PHE A 107 11.04 19.08 7.32
CA PHE A 107 12.03 18.41 6.45
C PHE A 107 11.58 18.35 4.99
N ARG A 108 10.31 17.97 4.74
CA ARG A 108 9.72 17.95 3.39
C ARG A 108 9.71 19.32 2.76
N SER A 109 9.22 20.33 3.48
CA SER A 109 9.18 21.71 3.01
C SER A 109 10.58 22.21 2.71
N ALA A 110 11.55 22.03 3.60
CA ALA A 110 12.93 22.42 3.37
C ALA A 110 13.53 21.78 2.11
N HIS A 111 13.24 20.49 1.87
CA HIS A 111 13.71 19.79 0.68
C HIS A 111 13.09 20.39 -0.58
N ILE A 112 11.79 20.66 -0.60
CA ILE A 112 11.11 21.35 -1.71
C ILE A 112 11.75 22.72 -1.96
N ARG A 113 12.08 23.47 -0.89
CA ARG A 113 12.75 24.78 -0.99
C ARG A 113 14.17 24.69 -1.54
N THR A 114 14.91 23.63 -1.24
CA THR A 114 16.20 23.36 -1.88
C THR A 114 16.07 23.24 -3.39
N PHE A 115 15.05 22.52 -3.88
CA PHE A 115 14.76 22.45 -5.32
C PHE A 115 14.26 23.78 -5.88
N ALA A 116 13.51 24.57 -5.09
CA ALA A 116 13.12 25.92 -5.49
C ALA A 116 14.33 26.81 -5.77
N LEU A 117 15.33 26.81 -4.88
CA LEU A 117 16.60 27.50 -5.09
C LEU A 117 17.34 26.94 -6.30
N ALA A 118 17.43 25.62 -6.43
CA ALA A 118 18.13 24.99 -7.54
C ALA A 118 17.56 25.42 -8.90
N VAL A 119 16.23 25.53 -9.02
CA VAL A 119 15.56 26.02 -10.22
C VAL A 119 15.83 27.52 -10.42
N ALA A 120 15.63 28.34 -9.38
CA ALA A 120 15.70 29.79 -9.49
C ALA A 120 17.13 30.33 -9.67
N THR A 121 18.12 29.71 -9.04
CA THR A 121 19.49 30.23 -8.94
C THR A 121 20.51 29.33 -9.62
N TRP A 122 20.38 28.01 -9.50
CA TRP A 122 21.34 27.06 -10.07
C TRP A 122 20.96 26.57 -11.48
N ASN A 123 19.93 27.18 -12.09
CA ASN A 123 19.44 26.87 -13.43
C ASN A 123 19.05 25.39 -13.63
N MET A 124 18.63 24.70 -12.56
CA MET A 124 18.08 23.35 -12.69
C MET A 124 16.79 23.39 -13.54
N PRO A 125 16.67 22.55 -14.58
CA PRO A 125 15.43 22.48 -15.34
C PRO A 125 14.24 22.10 -14.46
N LEU A 126 13.13 22.81 -14.64
CA LEU A 126 11.91 22.59 -13.87
C LEU A 126 11.45 21.13 -13.95
N THR A 127 11.49 20.51 -15.12
CA THR A 127 11.10 19.10 -15.30
C THR A 127 11.93 18.15 -14.44
N VAL A 128 13.25 18.38 -14.35
CA VAL A 128 14.16 17.57 -13.53
C VAL A 128 13.85 17.73 -12.05
N ALA A 129 13.66 18.97 -11.57
CA ALA A 129 13.24 19.21 -10.19
C ALA A 129 11.91 18.52 -9.88
N GLY A 130 10.96 18.54 -10.82
CA GLY A 130 9.66 17.91 -10.67
C GLY A 130 9.71 16.41 -10.40
N ASP A 131 10.60 15.68 -11.08
CA ASP A 131 10.76 14.23 -10.87
C ASP A 131 11.23 13.91 -9.44
N TYR A 132 12.14 14.71 -8.88
CA TYR A 132 12.60 14.56 -7.48
C TYR A 132 11.54 14.93 -6.44
N LEU A 133 10.52 15.71 -6.83
CA LEU A 133 9.50 16.21 -5.92
C LEU A 133 8.24 15.32 -5.87
N LEU A 134 8.15 14.28 -6.71
CA LEU A 134 6.98 13.39 -6.75
C LEU A 134 6.72 12.68 -5.41
N ASP A 135 7.77 12.31 -4.67
CA ASP A 135 7.66 11.63 -3.36
C ASP A 135 7.20 12.56 -2.22
N HIS A 136 7.05 13.86 -2.48
CA HIS A 136 6.47 14.83 -1.54
C HIS A 136 4.96 14.95 -1.68
N ILE A 137 4.37 14.33 -2.69
CA ILE A 137 2.93 14.41 -2.90
C ILE A 137 2.22 13.68 -1.75
N PRO A 138 1.29 14.34 -1.04
CA PRO A 138 0.55 13.69 0.05
C PRO A 138 -0.41 12.61 -0.47
N ALA A 139 -1.13 12.90 -1.55
CA ALA A 139 -2.04 12.00 -2.23
C ALA A 139 -2.16 12.38 -3.71
N ILE A 140 -2.52 11.42 -4.57
CA ILE A 140 -2.84 11.67 -5.99
C ILE A 140 -4.35 11.61 -6.23
N GLY A 141 -4.83 12.19 -7.32
CA GLY A 141 -6.24 12.26 -7.67
C GLY A 141 -6.88 10.87 -7.79
N GLY A 142 -8.11 10.72 -7.28
CA GLY A 142 -8.79 9.44 -7.11
C GLY A 142 -8.61 8.86 -5.71
N PHE A 143 -7.39 8.82 -5.15
CA PHE A 143 -7.23 8.35 -3.76
C PHE A 143 -7.78 9.33 -2.73
N PHE A 144 -7.79 10.62 -3.02
CA PHE A 144 -8.44 11.60 -2.16
C PHE A 144 -9.96 11.37 -2.07
N ASP A 145 -10.53 10.74 -3.09
CA ASP A 145 -11.96 10.43 -3.19
C ASP A 145 -12.29 9.02 -2.64
N LEU A 146 -11.28 8.29 -2.15
CA LEU A 146 -11.41 6.95 -1.60
C LEU A 146 -11.57 7.04 -0.08
N ASP A 147 -12.81 7.08 0.38
CA ASP A 147 -13.14 7.07 1.80
C ASP A 147 -13.21 5.63 2.36
N PRO A 148 -12.60 5.35 3.52
CA PRO A 148 -12.74 4.06 4.20
C PRO A 148 -14.20 3.78 4.57
N GLY A 149 -14.73 2.67 4.07
CA GLY A 149 -16.10 2.23 4.33
C GLY A 149 -16.20 1.18 5.44
N GLU A 150 -17.33 0.48 5.45
CA GLU A 150 -17.53 -0.70 6.31
C GLU A 150 -16.85 -1.94 5.72
N SER A 151 -16.36 -2.82 6.60
CA SER A 151 -15.86 -4.13 6.22
C SER A 151 -16.93 -4.92 5.46
N PRO A 152 -16.58 -5.68 4.41
CA PRO A 152 -17.56 -6.40 3.61
C PRO A 152 -18.25 -7.49 4.44
N GLN A 153 -19.54 -7.71 4.19
CA GLN A 153 -20.32 -8.73 4.89
C GLN A 153 -19.74 -10.15 4.72
N CYS A 154 -19.04 -10.40 3.61
CA CYS A 154 -18.33 -11.65 3.36
C CYS A 154 -17.28 -11.96 4.46
N LEU A 155 -16.74 -10.96 5.18
CA LEU A 155 -15.76 -11.16 6.25
C LEU A 155 -16.37 -11.66 7.58
N PHE A 156 -17.67 -11.43 7.80
CA PHE A 156 -18.38 -11.47 9.10
C PHE A 156 -17.80 -12.40 10.19
N ASN A 157 -17.86 -13.72 10.01
CA ASN A 157 -17.40 -14.69 11.01
C ASN A 157 -16.11 -15.42 10.63
N LEU A 158 -15.47 -15.02 9.52
CA LEU A 158 -14.25 -15.67 9.03
C LEU A 158 -13.12 -15.59 10.06
N PRO A 159 -12.77 -14.42 10.65
CA PRO A 159 -11.76 -14.34 11.70
C PRO A 159 -12.00 -15.28 12.89
N THR A 160 -13.24 -15.29 13.41
CA THR A 160 -13.60 -16.13 14.56
C THR A 160 -13.46 -17.61 14.23
N LYS A 161 -13.91 -18.06 13.05
CA LYS A 161 -13.76 -19.45 12.60
C LYS A 161 -12.30 -19.84 12.40
N CYS A 162 -11.48 -18.95 11.85
CA CYS A 162 -10.04 -19.18 11.67
C CYS A 162 -9.29 -19.36 13.00
N LEU A 163 -9.72 -18.66 14.05
CA LEU A 163 -9.09 -18.68 15.38
C LEU A 163 -9.61 -19.77 16.32
N ALA A 164 -10.72 -20.43 15.98
CA ALA A 164 -11.26 -21.50 16.80
C ALA A 164 -10.24 -22.63 17.02
N GLU A 165 -10.18 -23.14 18.24
CA GLU A 165 -9.29 -24.25 18.62
C GLU A 165 -9.56 -25.48 17.75
N GLY A 166 -8.50 -26.08 17.20
CA GLY A 166 -8.62 -27.23 16.29
C GLY A 166 -9.28 -26.92 14.95
N SER A 167 -9.43 -25.64 14.57
CA SER A 167 -10.03 -25.26 13.29
C SER A 167 -9.30 -25.88 12.09
N ASP A 168 -10.08 -26.43 11.16
CA ASP A 168 -9.59 -26.81 9.85
C ASP A 168 -9.77 -25.62 8.89
N LEU A 169 -8.66 -24.98 8.50
CA LEU A 169 -8.70 -23.84 7.59
C LEU A 169 -9.30 -24.19 6.23
N GLN A 170 -9.15 -25.42 5.75
CA GLN A 170 -9.70 -25.83 4.47
C GLN A 170 -11.23 -25.92 4.55
N ALA A 171 -11.78 -26.45 5.65
CA ALA A 171 -13.22 -26.46 5.91
C ALA A 171 -13.78 -25.04 6.11
N VAL A 172 -13.08 -24.19 6.89
CA VAL A 172 -13.46 -22.78 7.10
C VAL A 172 -13.49 -22.02 5.77
N LEU A 173 -12.49 -22.23 4.91
CA LEU A 173 -12.45 -21.64 3.58
C LEU A 173 -13.60 -22.15 2.71
N ALA A 174 -13.88 -23.45 2.70
CA ALA A 174 -14.98 -24.02 1.92
C ALA A 174 -16.34 -23.42 2.32
N ASP A 175 -16.60 -23.30 3.63
CA ASP A 175 -17.80 -22.63 4.16
C ASP A 175 -17.89 -21.18 3.69
N TRP A 176 -16.77 -20.45 3.81
CA TRP A 176 -16.68 -19.06 3.40
C TRP A 176 -16.97 -18.88 1.91
N VAL A 177 -16.38 -19.71 1.05
CA VAL A 177 -16.60 -19.66 -0.41
C VAL A 177 -18.07 -19.92 -0.76
N ARG A 178 -18.73 -20.88 -0.11
CA ARG A 178 -20.17 -21.15 -0.33
C ARG A 178 -21.03 -19.95 0.04
N ALA A 179 -20.76 -19.32 1.19
CA ALA A 179 -21.47 -18.12 1.62
C ALA A 179 -21.20 -16.93 0.66
N ASN A 180 -19.93 -16.71 0.32
CA ASN A 180 -19.49 -15.63 -0.57
C ASN A 180 -20.12 -15.72 -1.96
N ARG A 181 -20.27 -16.93 -2.51
CA ARG A 181 -20.96 -17.16 -3.79
C ARG A 181 -22.42 -16.69 -3.78
N SER A 182 -23.07 -16.71 -2.62
CA SER A 182 -24.48 -16.29 -2.48
C SER A 182 -24.63 -14.77 -2.33
N SER A 183 -23.53 -14.03 -2.21
CA SER A 183 -23.50 -12.56 -2.16
C SER A 183 -23.88 -11.94 -3.52
N GLU A 184 -24.51 -10.76 -3.50
CA GLU A 184 -24.73 -9.94 -4.69
C GLU A 184 -23.42 -9.39 -5.27
N SER A 185 -22.40 -9.23 -4.43
CA SER A 185 -21.05 -8.82 -4.83
C SER A 185 -20.03 -9.76 -4.19
N PRO A 186 -19.76 -10.93 -4.81
CA PRO A 186 -18.81 -11.89 -4.28
C PRO A 186 -17.39 -11.32 -4.24
N CYS A 187 -16.73 -11.51 -3.11
CA CYS A 187 -15.34 -11.13 -2.87
C CYS A 187 -14.40 -12.15 -3.55
N VAL A 188 -13.43 -11.71 -4.36
CA VAL A 188 -12.40 -12.58 -4.97
C VAL A 188 -11.01 -12.40 -4.37
N SER A 189 -10.83 -11.33 -3.59
CA SER A 189 -9.67 -11.11 -2.75
C SER A 189 -10.08 -10.32 -1.51
N ILE A 190 -9.53 -10.69 -0.36
CA ILE A 190 -9.72 -10.01 0.93
C ILE A 190 -8.41 -10.07 1.68
N ALA A 191 -7.92 -8.93 2.13
CA ALA A 191 -6.90 -8.82 3.15
C ALA A 191 -7.48 -8.03 4.32
N SER A 192 -7.48 -8.60 5.52
CA SER A 192 -8.09 -7.98 6.70
C SER A 192 -7.28 -8.23 7.95
N PRO A 193 -7.18 -7.27 8.89
CA PRO A 193 -6.81 -7.58 10.25
C PRO A 193 -7.89 -8.46 10.88
N PHE A 194 -7.52 -9.22 11.91
CA PHE A 194 -8.49 -9.79 12.84
C PHE A 194 -9.05 -8.71 13.76
N PRO A 195 -10.34 -8.79 14.13
CA PRO A 195 -10.93 -7.92 15.14
C PRO A 195 -10.04 -7.79 16.37
N MET A 196 -9.93 -6.59 16.91
CA MET A 196 -8.95 -6.27 17.95
C MET A 196 -9.18 -7.11 19.22
N GLU A 197 -10.43 -7.45 19.50
CA GLU A 197 -10.84 -8.27 20.63
C GLU A 197 -10.45 -9.74 20.48
N LEU A 198 -10.25 -10.20 19.23
CA LEU A 198 -9.81 -11.55 18.94
C LEU A 198 -8.29 -11.65 18.95
N GLU A 199 -7.63 -10.83 18.12
CA GLU A 199 -6.16 -10.80 18.04
C GLU A 199 -5.69 -9.41 17.59
N LYS A 200 -4.96 -8.70 18.46
CA LYS A 200 -4.43 -7.34 18.19
C LYS A 200 -3.50 -7.31 16.97
N TYR A 201 -2.64 -8.32 16.85
CA TYR A 201 -1.72 -8.50 15.72
C TYR A 201 -2.03 -9.81 15.03
N GLY A 202 -3.17 -9.84 14.35
CA GLY A 202 -3.59 -10.95 13.51
C GLY A 202 -4.14 -10.44 12.19
N GLU A 203 -3.97 -11.23 11.14
CA GLU A 203 -4.56 -10.95 9.85
C GLU A 203 -5.04 -12.24 9.17
N VAL A 204 -5.98 -12.06 8.26
CA VAL A 204 -6.44 -13.08 7.31
C VAL A 204 -6.39 -12.53 5.90
N TYR A 205 -5.93 -13.38 5.00
CA TYR A 205 -5.98 -13.19 3.57
C TYR A 205 -6.76 -14.33 2.94
N VAL A 206 -7.70 -14.00 2.05
CA VAL A 206 -8.37 -14.95 1.17
C VAL A 206 -8.24 -14.45 -0.26
N GLY A 207 -7.82 -15.31 -1.19
CA GLY A 207 -7.70 -14.95 -2.60
C GLY A 207 -8.10 -16.08 -3.54
N ALA A 208 -8.69 -15.72 -4.67
CA ALA A 208 -8.99 -16.62 -5.76
C ALA A 208 -7.81 -16.74 -6.75
N TYR A 209 -7.55 -17.96 -7.21
CA TYR A 209 -6.44 -18.29 -8.11
C TYR A 209 -6.89 -19.30 -9.16
N PHE A 210 -6.42 -19.16 -10.39
CA PHE A 210 -6.41 -20.23 -11.37
C PHE A 210 -5.16 -21.10 -11.18
N VAL A 211 -5.35 -22.41 -11.10
CA VAL A 211 -4.25 -23.37 -10.91
C VAL A 211 -4.26 -24.44 -11.99
N SER A 212 -3.08 -24.91 -12.38
CA SER A 212 -2.96 -26.04 -13.30
C SER A 212 -3.49 -27.34 -12.66
N PRO A 213 -3.90 -28.34 -13.47
CA PRO A 213 -4.20 -29.68 -12.95
C PRO A 213 -3.02 -30.25 -12.15
N GLY A 214 -3.29 -30.84 -10.98
CA GLY A 214 -2.24 -31.38 -10.11
C GLY A 214 -1.33 -30.32 -9.48
N PHE A 215 -1.79 -29.06 -9.37
CA PHE A 215 -1.03 -28.02 -8.69
C PHE A 215 -0.77 -28.39 -7.23
N GLU A 216 0.48 -28.19 -6.80
CA GLU A 216 0.90 -28.30 -5.41
C GLU A 216 1.56 -26.99 -4.99
N MET A 217 1.09 -26.42 -3.89
CA MET A 217 1.65 -25.19 -3.33
C MET A 217 3.06 -25.43 -2.80
N SER A 218 3.94 -24.43 -2.93
CA SER A 218 5.28 -24.47 -2.35
C SER A 218 5.24 -24.53 -0.82
N GLU A 219 6.24 -25.19 -0.23
CA GLU A 219 6.42 -25.21 1.22
C GLU A 219 7.02 -23.90 1.73
N ASP A 220 7.90 -23.27 0.96
CA ASP A 220 8.64 -22.07 1.37
C ASP A 220 7.80 -20.78 1.31
N HIS A 221 6.79 -20.74 0.42
CA HIS A 221 5.96 -19.56 0.21
C HIS A 221 4.54 -19.95 -0.21
N GLY A 222 3.55 -19.23 0.33
CA GLY A 222 2.16 -19.37 -0.08
C GLY A 222 1.88 -18.70 -1.43
N LEU A 223 0.62 -18.72 -1.84
CA LEU A 223 0.14 -17.93 -2.96
C LEU A 223 0.06 -16.45 -2.57
N TYR A 224 0.35 -15.55 -3.52
CA TYR A 224 0.31 -14.11 -3.30
C TYR A 224 -0.14 -13.39 -4.57
N GLU A 225 -0.63 -12.16 -4.40
CA GLU A 225 -0.95 -11.25 -5.51
C GLU A 225 0.28 -10.43 -5.86
N PRO A 226 0.79 -10.49 -7.10
CA PRO A 226 1.89 -9.66 -7.54
C PRO A 226 1.51 -8.18 -7.47
N MET A 227 2.46 -7.35 -7.02
CA MET A 227 2.30 -5.90 -7.10
C MET A 227 2.41 -5.43 -8.55
N ASP A 228 1.48 -4.58 -8.94
CA ASP A 228 1.37 -3.95 -10.24
C ASP A 228 1.81 -2.49 -10.16
N PHE A 229 3.09 -2.25 -10.50
CA PHE A 229 3.72 -0.94 -10.44
C PHE A 229 3.29 -0.07 -11.61
N THR A 230 2.44 0.93 -11.36
CA THR A 230 1.90 1.78 -12.43
C THR A 230 2.34 3.23 -12.33
N LEU A 231 3.08 3.70 -13.34
CA LEU A 231 3.54 5.10 -13.37
C LEU A 231 2.38 6.04 -13.75
N VAL A 232 2.04 6.95 -12.84
CA VAL A 232 0.97 7.95 -13.03
C VAL A 232 1.48 9.38 -12.88
N LYS A 233 2.80 9.58 -13.04
CA LYS A 233 3.48 10.86 -12.84
C LYS A 233 2.93 12.02 -13.67
N ASP A 234 2.46 11.75 -14.89
CA ASP A 234 2.02 12.80 -15.82
C ASP A 234 0.59 13.26 -15.52
N THR A 235 -0.27 12.35 -15.05
CA THR A 235 -1.67 12.65 -14.71
C THR A 235 -1.82 13.06 -13.25
N LEU A 236 -0.99 12.51 -12.36
CA LEU A 236 -1.14 12.51 -10.90
C LEU A 236 -2.53 12.07 -10.48
N SER A 237 -3.04 11.06 -11.17
CA SER A 237 -4.34 10.49 -10.92
C SER A 237 -4.39 9.04 -11.36
N ILE A 238 -5.12 8.22 -10.59
CA ILE A 238 -5.38 6.82 -10.91
C ILE A 238 -6.56 6.63 -11.88
N HIS A 239 -7.32 7.68 -12.19
CA HIS A 239 -8.44 7.57 -13.11
C HIS A 239 -7.96 7.19 -14.51
N GLY A 240 -8.61 6.19 -15.13
CA GLY A 240 -8.26 5.69 -16.46
C GLY A 240 -7.08 4.72 -16.49
N VAL A 241 -6.47 4.42 -15.33
CA VAL A 241 -5.26 3.61 -15.25
C VAL A 241 -5.63 2.15 -15.07
N VAL A 242 -5.29 1.28 -16.02
CA VAL A 242 -5.29 -0.18 -15.85
C VAL A 242 -4.15 -0.73 -16.70
N GLN A 243 -3.23 -1.49 -16.10
CA GLN A 243 -2.23 -2.19 -16.91
C GLN A 243 -2.88 -3.32 -17.68
N ASN A 244 -2.60 -3.41 -18.97
CA ASN A 244 -3.02 -4.58 -19.74
C ASN A 244 -2.05 -5.74 -19.48
N THR A 245 -2.26 -6.46 -18.38
CA THR A 245 -1.49 -7.66 -18.06
C THR A 245 -2.16 -8.90 -18.60
N GLU A 246 -1.36 -9.81 -19.18
CA GLU A 246 -1.83 -11.12 -19.60
C GLU A 246 -1.62 -12.18 -18.51
N ALA A 247 -2.50 -13.18 -18.45
CA ALA A 247 -2.41 -14.27 -17.48
C ALA A 247 -1.05 -14.99 -17.50
N GLY A 248 -0.43 -15.11 -18.68
CA GLY A 248 0.90 -15.72 -18.83
C GLY A 248 2.01 -15.02 -18.05
N GLN A 249 1.95 -13.68 -17.93
CA GLN A 249 2.93 -12.87 -17.20
C GLN A 249 2.77 -12.99 -15.67
N MET A 250 1.55 -13.31 -15.24
CA MET A 250 1.19 -13.50 -13.83
C MET A 250 1.36 -14.95 -13.35
N LYS A 251 1.76 -15.89 -14.22
CA LYS A 251 2.02 -17.28 -13.83
C LYS A 251 3.14 -17.37 -12.79
N ARG A 252 2.91 -18.16 -11.75
CA ARG A 252 3.87 -18.48 -10.69
C ARG A 252 3.96 -19.99 -10.54
N LYS A 253 5.19 -20.51 -10.38
CA LYS A 253 5.43 -21.93 -10.19
C LYS A 253 5.04 -22.34 -8.77
N GLY A 254 4.33 -23.46 -8.64
CA GLY A 254 4.20 -24.15 -7.36
C GLY A 254 5.36 -25.13 -7.15
N LYS A 255 5.21 -26.00 -6.14
CA LYS A 255 6.00 -27.22 -6.01
C LYS A 255 5.76 -28.13 -7.22
N ALA A 256 4.50 -28.23 -7.63
CA ALA A 256 4.07 -28.82 -8.89
C ALA A 256 3.09 -27.88 -9.59
N GLY A 257 3.17 -27.80 -10.91
CA GLY A 257 2.26 -26.97 -11.70
C GLY A 257 2.48 -25.46 -11.55
N TRP A 258 1.46 -24.69 -11.90
CA TRP A 258 1.47 -23.23 -11.84
C TRP A 258 0.16 -22.67 -11.29
N SER A 259 0.23 -21.44 -10.78
CA SER A 259 -0.91 -20.62 -10.37
C SER A 259 -0.89 -19.25 -11.06
N VAL A 260 -2.07 -18.64 -11.20
CA VAL A 260 -2.28 -17.28 -11.67
C VAL A 260 -3.34 -16.67 -10.74
N PRO A 261 -3.10 -15.53 -10.10
CA PRO A 261 -4.10 -14.91 -9.21
C PRO A 261 -5.29 -14.37 -10.02
N VAL A 262 -6.46 -14.21 -9.40
CA VAL A 262 -7.59 -13.51 -10.04
C VAL A 262 -7.43 -11.98 -9.89
N CYS A 263 -6.66 -11.54 -8.89
CA CYS A 263 -6.36 -10.13 -8.62
C CYS A 263 -4.85 -9.82 -8.72
N SER A 264 -4.52 -8.55 -8.88
CA SER A 264 -3.19 -8.00 -8.63
C SER A 264 -3.26 -6.95 -7.53
N SER A 265 -2.12 -6.63 -6.92
CA SER A 265 -2.04 -5.56 -5.93
C SER A 265 -1.60 -4.26 -6.61
N PHE A 266 -2.53 -3.33 -6.80
CA PHE A 266 -2.29 -2.06 -7.49
C PHE A 266 -1.35 -1.14 -6.68
N LEU A 267 -0.27 -0.68 -7.31
CA LEU A 267 0.66 0.27 -6.70
C LEU A 267 1.03 1.37 -7.70
N PRO A 268 0.34 2.53 -7.66
CA PRO A 268 0.70 3.65 -8.51
C PRO A 268 1.97 4.35 -8.00
N ILE A 269 2.75 4.91 -8.91
CA ILE A 269 3.94 5.69 -8.61
C ILE A 269 3.82 7.06 -9.31
N PRO A 270 3.79 8.16 -8.56
CA PRO A 270 3.73 8.23 -7.10
C PRO A 270 2.37 7.77 -6.57
N HIS A 271 2.31 7.19 -5.36
CA HIS A 271 1.05 6.84 -4.69
C HIS A 271 0.59 7.89 -3.68
N GLY A 272 1.51 8.72 -3.20
CA GLY A 272 1.27 9.67 -2.14
C GLY A 272 1.41 9.05 -0.75
N PHE A 273 2.08 9.77 0.16
CA PHE A 273 2.49 9.21 1.44
C PHE A 273 1.37 9.12 2.50
N TRP A 274 0.20 9.74 2.28
CA TRP A 274 -0.96 9.60 3.19
C TRP A 274 -1.67 8.25 3.06
N THR A 275 -1.46 7.57 1.94
CA THR A 275 -2.10 6.29 1.64
C THR A 275 -1.18 5.08 1.85
N SER A 276 -0.01 5.28 2.45
CA SER A 276 1.01 4.23 2.64
C SER A 276 0.51 3.00 3.41
N ASP A 277 -0.39 3.22 4.37
CA ASP A 277 -1.01 2.15 5.17
C ASP A 277 -1.76 1.13 4.30
N TYR A 278 -2.53 1.59 3.31
CA TYR A 278 -3.27 0.70 2.41
C TYR A 278 -2.35 -0.06 1.46
N PHE A 279 -1.23 0.54 1.05
CA PHE A 279 -0.26 -0.14 0.18
C PHE A 279 0.61 -1.16 0.90
N ALA A 280 0.83 -1.00 2.21
CA ALA A 280 1.50 -2.02 3.01
C ALA A 280 0.70 -3.34 3.07
N LEU A 281 -0.64 -3.23 3.13
CA LEU A 281 -1.55 -4.37 3.03
C LEU A 281 -1.53 -5.01 1.64
N GLY A 282 -1.41 -4.18 0.61
CA GLY A 282 -1.71 -4.51 -0.78
C GLY A 282 -3.11 -4.01 -1.16
N PHE A 283 -3.23 -3.50 -2.38
CA PHE A 283 -4.47 -2.89 -2.88
C PHE A 283 -5.08 -3.78 -3.98
N PRO A 284 -5.92 -4.76 -3.64
CA PRO A 284 -6.35 -5.77 -4.61
C PRO A 284 -7.25 -5.15 -5.68
N ILE A 285 -6.95 -5.39 -6.94
CA ILE A 285 -7.80 -5.08 -8.10
C ILE A 285 -7.96 -6.34 -8.95
N VAL A 286 -9.14 -6.55 -9.54
CA VAL A 286 -9.36 -7.70 -10.43
C VAL A 286 -8.47 -7.57 -11.66
N ALA A 287 -7.76 -8.65 -11.99
CA ALA A 287 -6.82 -8.65 -13.10
C ALA A 287 -7.56 -8.51 -14.46
N PRO A 288 -6.99 -7.79 -15.44
CA PRO A 288 -7.66 -7.52 -16.72
C PRO A 288 -8.09 -8.77 -17.50
N TYR A 289 -7.30 -9.85 -17.45
CA TYR A 289 -7.64 -11.11 -18.12
C TYR A 289 -8.86 -11.82 -17.50
N CYS A 290 -9.31 -11.40 -16.32
CA CYS A 290 -10.54 -11.87 -15.70
C CYS A 290 -11.78 -11.06 -16.13
N LEU A 291 -11.63 -10.01 -16.95
CA LEU A 291 -12.69 -9.06 -17.30
C LEU A 291 -13.14 -9.18 -18.77
N PRO A 292 -14.41 -8.84 -19.10
CA PRO A 292 -15.00 -8.93 -20.45
C PRO A 292 -14.31 -8.07 -21.49
N ALA A 293 -13.87 -6.90 -21.10
CA ALA A 293 -13.30 -5.90 -21.98
C ALA A 293 -12.24 -5.10 -21.23
N HIS A 294 -11.55 -4.23 -21.95
CA HIS A 294 -10.64 -3.27 -21.35
C HIS A 294 -11.39 -2.41 -20.33
N SER A 295 -10.89 -2.42 -19.10
CA SER A 295 -11.43 -1.63 -18.00
C SER A 295 -10.58 -0.38 -17.75
N ALA A 296 -11.18 0.58 -17.08
CA ALA A 296 -10.54 1.78 -16.55
C ALA A 296 -10.83 1.89 -15.06
N ILE A 297 -9.86 2.36 -14.28
CA ILE A 297 -10.09 2.72 -12.88
C ILE A 297 -10.92 4.02 -12.81
N ARG A 298 -11.94 4.02 -11.96
CA ARG A 298 -12.68 5.21 -11.53
C ARG A 298 -12.96 5.12 -10.03
N VAL A 299 -12.72 6.19 -9.29
CA VAL A 299 -13.17 6.27 -7.90
C VAL A 299 -14.55 6.92 -7.83
N ARG A 300 -15.48 6.29 -7.10
CA ARG A 300 -16.85 6.76 -6.89
C ARG A 300 -17.40 6.21 -5.57
N GLU A 301 -18.03 7.07 -4.77
CA GLU A 301 -18.72 6.69 -3.53
C GLU A 301 -17.83 5.88 -2.56
N GLY A 302 -16.55 6.22 -2.44
CA GLY A 302 -15.60 5.51 -1.57
C GLY A 302 -15.10 4.16 -2.11
N PHE A 303 -15.44 3.80 -3.34
CA PHE A 303 -14.95 2.60 -4.02
C PHE A 303 -13.98 2.95 -5.14
N LEU A 304 -12.95 2.12 -5.31
CA LEU A 304 -12.20 2.05 -6.56
C LEU A 304 -12.94 1.07 -7.49
N GLU A 305 -13.54 1.58 -8.54
CA GLU A 305 -14.27 0.79 -9.52
C GLU A 305 -13.38 0.47 -10.73
N LEU A 306 -13.49 -0.76 -11.24
CA LEU A 306 -13.12 -1.08 -12.60
C LEU A 306 -14.36 -0.95 -13.49
N VAL A 307 -14.25 -0.12 -14.52
CA VAL A 307 -15.35 0.22 -15.41
C VAL A 307 -15.01 -0.25 -16.82
N ALA A 308 -15.84 -1.10 -17.41
CA ALA A 308 -15.73 -1.54 -18.79
C ALA A 308 -17.01 -1.13 -19.54
N GLU A 309 -16.89 -0.52 -20.71
CA GLU A 309 -18.04 -0.09 -21.53
C GLU A 309 -19.09 0.77 -20.78
N ASN A 310 -18.63 1.58 -19.81
CA ASN A 310 -19.42 2.40 -18.87
C ASN A 310 -20.16 1.64 -17.75
N GLU A 311 -20.01 0.32 -17.67
CA GLU A 311 -20.54 -0.49 -16.59
C GLU A 311 -19.45 -0.81 -15.56
N THR A 312 -19.81 -0.77 -14.28
CA THR A 312 -18.91 -1.20 -13.21
C THR A 312 -18.85 -2.73 -13.24
N VAL A 313 -17.66 -3.30 -13.41
CA VAL A 313 -17.43 -4.75 -13.49
C VAL A 313 -16.79 -5.32 -12.23
N ALA A 314 -16.07 -4.49 -11.49
CA ALA A 314 -15.47 -4.85 -10.21
C ALA A 314 -15.35 -3.60 -9.32
N ARG A 315 -15.25 -3.82 -8.01
CA ARG A 315 -15.02 -2.77 -7.03
C ARG A 315 -13.98 -3.22 -6.02
N THR A 316 -13.13 -2.28 -5.61
CA THR A 316 -12.25 -2.45 -4.47
C THR A 316 -12.69 -1.50 -3.39
N ARG A 317 -12.93 -2.04 -2.19
CA ARG A 317 -13.21 -1.26 -0.99
C ARG A 317 -12.06 -1.34 -0.01
N ILE A 318 -11.94 -0.30 0.81
CA ILE A 318 -11.02 -0.25 1.94
C ILE A 318 -11.80 0.06 3.22
N TRP A 319 -11.30 -0.39 4.36
CA TRP A 319 -11.85 -0.05 5.67
C TRP A 319 -10.73 -0.01 6.70
N ASN A 320 -11.05 0.60 7.85
CA ASN A 320 -10.17 0.64 9.01
C ASN A 320 -10.81 -0.14 10.15
N ASP A 321 -10.06 -1.01 10.82
CA ASP A 321 -10.51 -1.74 12.00
C ASP A 321 -9.81 -1.20 13.24
N VAL A 322 -10.38 -0.11 13.78
CA VAL A 322 -9.83 0.66 14.90
C VAL A 322 -8.37 1.03 14.61
N TRP A 323 -8.19 1.90 13.62
CA TRP A 323 -6.87 2.27 13.10
C TRP A 323 -5.91 2.68 14.22
N ARG A 324 -4.71 2.12 14.16
CA ARG A 324 -3.56 2.47 15.01
C ARG A 324 -2.33 2.59 14.14
N PRO A 325 -1.39 3.49 14.47
CA PRO A 325 -0.16 3.63 13.72
C PRO A 325 0.76 2.41 13.88
N THR A 326 0.55 1.60 14.93
CA THR A 326 1.43 0.50 15.30
C THR A 326 1.09 -0.82 14.61
N TYR A 327 2.13 -1.60 14.31
CA TYR A 327 2.01 -2.93 13.71
C TYR A 327 3.22 -3.81 14.10
N ALA A 328 2.98 -5.11 14.24
CA ALA A 328 4.05 -6.07 14.50
C ALA A 328 5.01 -6.13 13.31
N ARG A 329 6.29 -6.42 13.56
CA ARG A 329 7.30 -6.54 12.50
C ARG A 329 6.87 -7.57 11.45
N GLY A 330 6.81 -7.13 10.19
CA GLY A 330 6.38 -7.96 9.05
C GLY A 330 4.85 -8.09 8.89
N GLY A 331 4.08 -7.44 9.77
CA GLY A 331 2.65 -7.19 9.61
C GLY A 331 2.37 -5.80 9.05
N ASN A 332 1.10 -5.39 9.12
CA ASN A 332 0.60 -4.13 8.58
C ASN A 332 -0.25 -3.38 9.61
N THR A 333 -0.53 -2.10 9.35
CA THR A 333 -1.54 -1.36 10.10
C THR A 333 -2.92 -1.99 9.94
N ARG A 334 -3.85 -1.66 10.84
CA ARG A 334 -5.17 -2.31 10.93
C ARG A 334 -6.15 -1.80 9.88
N CYS A 335 -5.73 -1.87 8.62
CA CYS A 335 -6.52 -1.56 7.45
C CYS A 335 -6.90 -2.85 6.73
N GLY A 336 -8.09 -2.89 6.15
CA GLY A 336 -8.51 -3.99 5.29
C GLY A 336 -8.83 -3.51 3.88
N ALA A 337 -8.74 -4.42 2.93
CA ALA A 337 -9.10 -4.20 1.55
C ALA A 337 -9.73 -5.46 0.96
N ALA A 338 -10.68 -5.28 0.05
CA ALA A 338 -11.34 -6.38 -0.64
C ALA A 338 -11.69 -6.01 -2.08
N ALA A 339 -11.46 -6.94 -3.00
CA ALA A 339 -11.90 -6.85 -4.39
C ALA A 339 -13.17 -7.69 -4.57
N GLU A 340 -14.21 -7.04 -5.08
CA GLU A 340 -15.55 -7.56 -5.34
C GLU A 340 -15.79 -7.59 -6.85
N LEU A 341 -16.42 -8.67 -7.33
CA LEU A 341 -16.86 -8.80 -8.71
C LEU A 341 -18.38 -8.64 -8.80
N GLU A 342 -18.85 -8.11 -9.93
CA GLU A 342 -20.26 -8.24 -10.29
C GLU A 342 -20.65 -9.72 -10.41
N LYS A 343 -21.83 -10.07 -9.88
CA LYS A 343 -22.25 -11.47 -9.70
C LYS A 343 -22.16 -12.32 -10.98
N HIS A 344 -22.62 -11.80 -12.10
CA HIS A 344 -22.58 -12.52 -13.37
C HIS A 344 -21.15 -12.79 -13.84
N LEU A 345 -20.21 -11.87 -13.63
CA LEU A 345 -18.80 -12.07 -13.96
C LEU A 345 -18.12 -13.08 -13.02
N PHE A 346 -18.50 -13.06 -11.74
CA PHE A 346 -18.05 -14.07 -10.79
C PHE A 346 -18.49 -15.48 -11.23
N ASP A 347 -19.75 -15.63 -11.64
CA ASP A 347 -20.29 -16.92 -12.07
C ASP A 347 -19.66 -17.41 -13.39
N GLU A 348 -19.18 -16.49 -14.23
CA GLU A 348 -18.47 -16.78 -15.49
C GLU A 348 -16.94 -16.84 -15.34
N LEU A 349 -16.38 -16.66 -14.14
CA LEU A 349 -14.94 -16.50 -13.93
C LEU A 349 -14.14 -17.69 -14.48
N THR A 350 -14.67 -18.91 -14.37
CA THR A 350 -14.05 -20.13 -14.90
C THR A 350 -13.99 -20.15 -16.43
N ASN A 351 -14.89 -19.47 -17.13
CA ASN A 351 -14.89 -19.40 -18.60
C ASN A 351 -13.74 -18.52 -19.13
N ARG A 352 -13.17 -17.68 -18.25
CA ARG A 352 -12.05 -16.78 -18.52
C ARG A 352 -10.72 -17.32 -18.00
N ALA A 353 -10.76 -18.47 -17.33
CA ALA A 353 -9.58 -19.12 -16.81
C ALA A 353 -8.62 -19.49 -17.95
N PRO A 354 -7.29 -19.43 -17.76
CA PRO A 354 -6.37 -19.95 -18.75
C PRO A 354 -6.69 -21.42 -19.06
N GLU A 355 -6.51 -21.82 -20.31
CA GLU A 355 -6.93 -23.14 -20.79
C GLU A 355 -6.45 -24.30 -19.90
N GLY A 356 -7.39 -25.19 -19.55
CA GLY A 356 -7.12 -26.38 -18.73
C GLY A 356 -6.88 -26.11 -17.24
N SER A 357 -7.02 -24.86 -16.77
CA SER A 357 -6.89 -24.53 -15.35
C SER A 357 -8.18 -24.71 -14.57
N LYS A 358 -8.04 -24.71 -13.24
CA LYS A 358 -9.15 -24.81 -12.29
C LYS A 358 -9.14 -23.60 -11.37
N LEU A 359 -10.32 -23.14 -10.98
CA LEU A 359 -10.45 -22.14 -9.93
C LEU A 359 -10.14 -22.80 -8.58
N ALA A 360 -9.33 -22.12 -7.78
CA ALA A 360 -8.96 -22.49 -6.44
C ALA A 360 -9.03 -21.27 -5.52
N TRP A 361 -9.27 -21.53 -4.25
CA TRP A 361 -9.30 -20.53 -3.21
C TRP A 361 -8.18 -20.81 -2.23
N PHE A 362 -7.50 -19.75 -1.81
CA PHE A 362 -6.41 -19.79 -0.86
C PHE A 362 -6.78 -18.96 0.36
N ILE A 363 -6.48 -19.49 1.53
CA ILE A 363 -6.56 -18.75 2.80
C ILE A 363 -5.20 -18.77 3.49
N ARG A 364 -4.82 -17.64 4.07
CA ARG A 364 -3.68 -17.49 4.96
C ARG A 364 -4.09 -16.72 6.19
N THR A 365 -3.67 -17.18 7.36
CA THR A 365 -3.75 -16.42 8.60
C THR A 365 -2.36 -16.21 9.15
N ARG A 366 -2.02 -15.00 9.58
CA ARG A 366 -0.78 -14.71 10.30
C ARG A 366 -1.13 -14.09 11.64
N ILE A 367 -0.59 -14.64 12.72
CA ILE A 367 -0.84 -14.15 14.08
C ILE A 367 0.50 -13.97 14.76
N TRP A 368 0.73 -12.79 15.32
CA TRP A 368 1.93 -12.50 16.09
C TRP A 368 1.59 -12.64 17.56
N LYS A 369 2.17 -13.66 18.20
CA LYS A 369 2.01 -13.93 19.63
C LYS A 369 3.33 -13.78 20.36
N ARG A 370 3.25 -13.45 21.64
CA ARG A 370 4.39 -13.47 22.55
C ARG A 370 4.01 -14.24 23.83
N PRO A 371 4.93 -15.05 24.38
CA PRO A 371 4.64 -15.87 25.56
C PRO A 371 4.56 -15.03 26.84
N THR A 372 5.19 -13.86 26.86
CA THR A 372 5.22 -12.94 27.99
C THR A 372 5.10 -11.51 27.51
N GLU A 373 4.71 -10.58 28.39
CA GLU A 373 4.54 -9.15 28.09
C GLU A 373 5.82 -8.47 27.55
N TYR A 374 7.00 -9.00 27.88
CA TYR A 374 8.30 -8.49 27.45
C TYR A 374 9.02 -9.40 26.45
N GLY A 375 8.36 -10.46 25.99
CA GLY A 375 8.89 -11.36 24.99
C GLY A 375 8.78 -10.80 23.57
N GLU A 376 9.60 -11.31 22.67
CA GLU A 376 9.49 -11.00 21.23
C GLU A 376 8.23 -11.62 20.63
N TYR A 377 7.66 -10.94 19.64
CA TYR A 377 6.58 -11.50 18.84
C TYR A 377 7.12 -12.59 17.89
N ALA A 378 6.54 -13.78 17.97
CA ALA A 378 6.69 -14.84 16.99
C ALA A 378 5.46 -14.90 16.10
N MET A 379 5.68 -15.06 14.79
CA MET A 379 4.60 -15.15 13.81
C MET A 379 4.22 -16.61 13.59
N GLU A 380 2.97 -16.93 13.86
CA GLU A 380 2.32 -18.20 13.52
C GLU A 380 1.57 -18.03 12.20
N GLU A 381 2.00 -18.75 11.15
CA GLU A 381 1.30 -18.80 9.87
C GLU A 381 0.55 -20.12 9.72
N ARG A 382 -0.70 -20.03 9.28
CA ARG A 382 -1.46 -21.18 8.79
C ARG A 382 -2.01 -20.85 7.41
N ARG A 383 -2.07 -21.85 6.54
CA ARG A 383 -2.53 -21.69 5.16
C ARG A 383 -3.24 -22.93 4.66
N ALA A 384 -4.22 -22.74 3.78
CA ALA A 384 -4.92 -23.82 3.10
C ALA A 384 -5.30 -23.42 1.67
N LEU A 385 -5.49 -24.42 0.83
CA LEU A 385 -5.92 -24.27 -0.56
C LEU A 385 -7.07 -25.26 -0.81
N ALA A 386 -8.15 -24.80 -1.44
CA ALA A 386 -9.27 -25.64 -1.82
C ALA A 386 -9.65 -25.39 -3.28
N LEU A 387 -9.83 -26.46 -4.05
CA LEU A 387 -10.35 -26.36 -5.41
C LEU A 387 -11.85 -26.01 -5.35
N ASP A 388 -12.28 -25.10 -6.21
CA ASP A 388 -13.67 -24.63 -6.25
C ASP A 388 -14.65 -25.78 -6.51
N GLU A 389 -14.28 -26.70 -7.40
CA GLU A 389 -15.07 -27.92 -7.70
C GLU A 389 -15.27 -28.81 -6.46
N ALA A 390 -14.26 -28.93 -5.60
CA ALA A 390 -14.32 -29.79 -4.41
C ALA A 390 -15.20 -29.17 -3.31
N ILE A 391 -15.30 -27.84 -3.26
CA ILE A 391 -16.17 -27.12 -2.32
C ILE A 391 -17.66 -27.35 -2.66
N ASN A 392 -17.95 -27.52 -3.95
CA ASN A 392 -19.31 -27.63 -4.50
C ASN A 392 -19.87 -29.06 -4.56
N GLN A 393 -19.08 -30.08 -4.20
CA GLN A 393 -19.61 -31.45 -4.09
C GLN A 393 -20.42 -31.57 -2.79
N PRO A 394 -21.67 -32.10 -2.83
CA PRO A 394 -22.39 -32.42 -1.61
C PRO A 394 -21.60 -33.49 -0.83
N ALA A 395 -21.43 -33.26 0.47
CA ALA A 395 -20.74 -34.16 1.38
C ALA A 395 -21.42 -35.53 1.48
#